data_AF-A0A4P6MHJ6-F1
#
_entry.id   AF-A0A4P6MHJ6-F1
#
_cell.length_a   1.000
_cell.length_b   1.000
_cell.length_c   1.000
_cell.angle_alpha   90.00
_cell.angle_beta   90.00
_cell.angle_gamma   90.00
#
_symmetry.space_group_name_H-M   'P 1'
#
loop_
_entity.id
_entity.type
_entity.pdbx_description
1 polymer ?
#
loop_
_entity_poly.entity_id
_entity_poly.type
_entity_poly.pdbx_seq_one_letter_code
_entity_poly.pdbx_strand_id
1 'polypeptide(L)'
;MELMSIIEMGVKHVSTIRELVNLWPTRAELASDICSLSPDLQVTTHQVHKWAEKCSIPSRYHHSVLLAGRRRQFEITAEMIARLHSPIEGASQ
;
A
#
# COMPACT_ATOMS: atom_id res chain seq x y z
N MET A 1 -3.35 -18.20 -31.15
CA MET A 1 -3.82 -17.95 -29.77
C MET A 1 -2.60 -17.72 -28.90
N GLU A 2 -2.08 -16.51 -28.89
CA GLU A 2 -1.01 -16.10 -27.97
C GLU A 2 -1.61 -15.05 -27.02
N LEU A 3 -2.08 -15.54 -25.87
CA LEU A 3 -2.55 -14.72 -24.75
C LEU A 3 -1.37 -14.28 -23.85
N MET A 4 -0.14 -14.31 -24.35
CA MET A 4 1.04 -13.84 -23.61
C MET A 4 1.26 -12.32 -23.70
N SER A 5 0.26 -11.56 -24.16
CA SER A 5 0.36 -10.10 -24.35
C SER A 5 -0.24 -9.26 -23.22
N ILE A 6 -0.62 -9.85 -22.08
CA ILE A 6 -1.24 -9.10 -20.95
C ILE A 6 -0.28 -8.87 -19.77
N ILE A 7 0.84 -9.58 -19.69
CA ILE A 7 1.82 -9.40 -18.60
C ILE A 7 2.80 -8.25 -18.91
N GLU A 8 2.30 -7.20 -19.55
CA GLU A 8 2.90 -5.85 -19.57
C GLU A 8 2.10 -4.91 -18.64
N MET A 9 1.49 -5.45 -17.58
CA MET A 9 1.03 -4.61 -16.47
C MET A 9 2.25 -4.17 -15.68
N GLY A 10 2.88 -3.09 -16.19
CA GLY A 10 4.10 -2.52 -15.68
C GLY A 10 4.10 -2.43 -14.17
N VAL A 11 5.27 -2.68 -13.59
CA VAL A 11 5.62 -2.34 -12.20
C VAL A 11 5.09 -0.94 -11.95
N LYS A 12 3.93 -0.84 -11.31
CA LYS A 12 3.29 0.45 -11.07
C LYS A 12 4.23 1.17 -10.13
N HIS A 13 4.95 2.16 -10.64
CA HIS A 13 5.91 2.90 -9.84
C HIS A 13 5.11 3.63 -8.74
N VAL A 14 5.14 3.08 -7.52
CA VAL A 14 4.45 3.65 -6.38
C VAL A 14 5.31 4.80 -5.86
N SER A 15 4.86 6.03 -6.08
CA SER A 15 5.54 7.27 -5.70
C SER A 15 4.92 7.91 -4.46
N THR A 16 3.68 7.52 -4.11
CA THR A 16 2.98 8.06 -2.93
C THR A 16 2.30 6.96 -2.12
N ILE A 17 2.05 7.24 -0.84
CA ILE A 17 1.19 6.38 0.01
C ILE A 17 -0.21 6.21 -0.59
N ARG A 18 -0.76 7.23 -1.24
CA ARG A 18 -2.05 7.12 -1.93
C ARG A 18 -2.03 6.07 -3.03
N GLU A 19 -0.97 6.05 -3.83
CA GLU A 19 -0.79 5.06 -4.90
C GLU A 19 -0.60 3.65 -4.34
N LEU A 20 0.14 3.52 -3.24
CA LEU A 20 0.27 2.26 -2.51
C LEU A 20 -1.10 1.72 -2.10
N VAL A 21 -1.92 2.54 -1.45
CA VAL A 21 -3.27 2.15 -1.01
C VAL A 21 -4.19 1.88 -2.22
N ASN A 22 -3.95 2.51 -3.37
CA ASN A 22 -4.67 2.26 -4.64
C ASN A 22 -4.27 0.95 -5.34
N LEU A 23 -3.34 0.16 -4.80
CA LEU A 23 -3.08 -1.19 -5.32
C LEU A 23 -4.26 -2.13 -5.04
N TRP A 24 -5.05 -1.86 -3.99
CA TRP A 24 -6.29 -2.55 -3.73
C TRP A 24 -7.44 -1.91 -4.53
N PRO A 25 -8.37 -2.72 -5.10
CA PRO A 25 -9.52 -2.19 -5.83
C PRO A 25 -10.39 -1.27 -4.96
N THR A 26 -10.52 -1.58 -3.66
CA THR A 26 -11.26 -0.78 -2.70
C THR A 26 -10.48 -0.59 -1.39
N ARG A 27 -10.82 0.46 -0.62
CA ARG A 27 -10.24 0.68 0.72
C ARG A 27 -10.63 -0.41 1.72
N ALA A 28 -11.85 -0.94 1.56
CA ALA A 28 -12.38 -2.01 2.40
C ALA A 28 -11.57 -3.30 2.22
N GLU A 29 -11.08 -3.58 1.01
CA GLU A 29 -10.26 -4.75 0.75
C GLU A 29 -8.89 -4.69 1.43
N LEU A 30 -8.21 -3.53 1.43
CA LEU A 30 -6.96 -3.40 2.20
C LEU A 30 -7.21 -3.55 3.71
N ALA A 31 -8.28 -2.93 4.23
CA ALA A 31 -8.65 -3.07 5.64
C ALA A 31 -8.94 -4.55 5.98
N SER A 32 -9.69 -5.24 5.12
CA SER A 32 -10.02 -6.66 5.28
C SER A 32 -8.78 -7.56 5.25
N ASP A 33 -7.85 -7.32 4.32
CA ASP A 33 -6.60 -8.08 4.24
C ASP A 33 -5.75 -7.88 5.51
N ILE A 34 -5.62 -6.63 5.99
CA ILE A 34 -4.87 -6.34 7.23
C ILE A 34 -5.50 -7.04 8.43
N CYS A 35 -6.82 -6.90 8.64
CA CYS A 35 -7.51 -7.54 9.77
C CYS A 35 -7.42 -9.07 9.69
N SER A 36 -7.48 -9.66 8.49
CA SER A 36 -7.38 -11.11 8.31
C SER A 36 -5.98 -11.66 8.58
N LEU A 37 -4.93 -10.88 8.29
CA LEU A 37 -3.53 -11.28 8.45
C LEU A 37 -2.92 -10.85 9.78
N SER A 38 -3.57 -9.94 10.50
CA SER A 38 -3.11 -9.39 11.78
C SER A 38 -4.31 -9.22 12.70
N PRO A 39 -4.78 -10.30 13.34
CA PRO A 39 -6.03 -10.31 14.12
C PRO A 39 -6.00 -9.36 15.33
N ASP A 40 -4.81 -9.04 15.85
CA ASP A 40 -4.61 -8.08 16.93
C ASP A 40 -4.79 -6.61 16.48
N LEU A 41 -4.87 -6.37 15.17
CA LEU A 41 -5.07 -5.04 14.59
C LEU A 41 -6.48 -4.92 14.03
N GLN A 42 -7.21 -3.93 14.51
CA GLN A 42 -8.46 -3.50 13.87
C GLN A 42 -8.20 -2.28 13.00
N VAL A 43 -8.35 -2.47 11.69
CA VAL A 43 -8.28 -1.42 10.68
C VAL A 43 -9.63 -1.28 10.01
N THR A 44 -10.12 -0.04 9.96
CA THR A 44 -11.38 0.31 9.31
C THR A 44 -11.14 0.92 7.94
N THR A 45 -12.12 0.78 7.05
CA THR A 45 -12.14 1.45 5.74
C THR A 45 -11.91 2.96 5.86
N HIS A 46 -12.45 3.60 6.91
CA HIS A 46 -12.27 5.03 7.17
C HIS A 46 -10.81 5.39 7.46
N GLN A 47 -10.11 4.60 8.29
CA GLN A 47 -8.68 4.81 8.56
C GLN A 47 -7.86 4.69 7.28
N VAL A 48 -8.14 3.69 6.44
CA VAL A 48 -7.46 3.51 5.15
C VAL A 48 -7.71 4.71 4.21
N HIS A 49 -8.94 5.24 4.19
CA HIS A 49 -9.24 6.50 3.48
C HIS A 49 -8.37 7.65 3.99
N LYS A 50 -8.24 7.80 5.31
CA LYS A 50 -7.41 8.83 5.92
C LYS A 50 -5.93 8.66 5.62
N TRP A 51 -5.41 7.45 5.52
CA TRP A 51 -4.01 7.22 5.13
C TRP A 51 -3.71 7.74 3.72
N ALA A 52 -4.62 7.47 2.77
CA ALA A 52 -4.50 7.98 1.41
C ALA A 52 -4.71 9.51 1.31
N GLU A 53 -5.60 10.07 2.13
CA GLU A 53 -5.84 11.52 2.21
C GLU A 53 -4.60 12.25 2.74
N LYS A 54 -4.01 11.74 3.83
CA LYS A 54 -2.86 12.34 4.53
C LYS A 54 -1.51 11.92 3.97
N CYS A 55 -1.48 11.08 2.94
CA CYS A 55 -0.27 10.47 2.39
C CYS A 55 0.64 9.87 3.48
N SER A 56 0.07 9.20 4.48
CA SER A 56 0.81 8.64 5.61
C SER A 56 0.13 7.40 6.16
N ILE A 57 0.90 6.34 6.44
CA ILE A 57 0.47 5.13 7.13
C ILE A 57 1.20 5.09 8.48
N PRO A 58 0.49 5.02 9.63
CA PRO A 58 1.14 4.87 10.92
C PRO A 58 2.05 3.63 10.97
N SER A 59 3.25 3.78 11.54
CA SER A 59 4.32 2.75 11.53
C SER A 59 3.87 1.38 12.04
N ARG A 60 2.98 1.34 13.04
CA ARG A 60 2.42 0.09 13.57
C ARG A 60 1.69 -0.78 12.53
N TYR A 61 1.28 -0.22 11.40
CA TYR A 61 0.60 -0.95 10.32
C TYR A 61 1.53 -1.38 9.18
N HIS A 62 2.79 -0.94 9.16
CA HIS A 62 3.70 -1.18 8.03
C HIS A 62 3.90 -2.67 7.76
N HIS A 63 4.14 -3.47 8.79
CA HIS A 63 4.30 -4.92 8.65
C HIS A 63 3.04 -5.58 8.06
N SER A 64 1.85 -5.24 8.55
CA SER A 64 0.59 -5.83 8.05
C SER A 64 0.28 -5.39 6.61
N VAL A 65 0.65 -4.16 6.23
CA VAL A 65 0.55 -3.70 4.84
C VAL A 65 1.48 -4.50 3.92
N LEU A 66 2.70 -4.83 4.37
CA LEU A 66 3.63 -5.69 3.61
C LEU A 66 3.06 -7.10 3.44
N LEU A 67 2.49 -7.69 4.51
CA LEU A 67 1.84 -9.00 4.44
C LEU A 67 0.64 -8.99 3.49
N ALA A 68 -0.21 -7.96 3.56
CA ALA A 68 -1.35 -7.78 2.66
C ALA A 68 -0.90 -7.65 1.20
N GLY A 69 0.16 -6.87 0.94
CA GLY A 69 0.75 -6.73 -0.39
C GLY A 69 1.28 -8.06 -0.93
N ARG A 70 2.03 -8.80 -0.11
CA ARG A 70 2.56 -10.13 -0.45
C ARG A 70 1.45 -11.12 -0.79
N ARG A 71 0.34 -11.11 -0.05
CA ARG A 71 -0.84 -11.97 -0.33
C ARG A 71 -1.41 -11.73 -1.73
N ARG A 72 -1.37 -10.49 -2.21
CA ARG A 72 -1.85 -10.11 -3.55
C ARG A 72 -0.75 -10.05 -4.62
N GLN A 73 0.45 -10.53 -4.28
CA GLN A 73 1.62 -10.53 -5.17
C GLN A 73 2.04 -9.12 -5.63
N PHE A 74 1.79 -8.10 -4.81
CA PHE A 74 2.31 -6.75 -5.04
C PHE A 74 3.77 -6.66 -4.57
N GLU A 75 4.61 -6.03 -5.39
CA GLU A 75 6.03 -5.78 -5.07
C GLU A 75 6.17 -4.58 -4.11
N ILE A 76 5.72 -4.75 -2.87
CA ILE A 76 5.83 -3.74 -1.80
C ILE A 76 6.98 -4.14 -0.87
N THR A 77 7.96 -3.27 -0.67
CA THR A 77 9.07 -3.49 0.26
C THR A 77 9.01 -2.51 1.44
N ALA A 78 9.65 -2.88 2.56
CA ALA A 78 9.75 -1.99 3.72
C ALA A 78 10.50 -0.69 3.37
N GLU A 79 11.56 -0.80 2.55
CA GLU A 79 12.30 0.34 2.01
C GLU A 79 11.40 1.27 1.19
N MET A 80 10.52 0.71 0.35
CA MET A 80 9.56 1.51 -0.41
C MET A 80 8.64 2.28 0.55
N ILE A 81 8.06 1.63 1.56
CA ILE A 81 7.20 2.32 2.54
C ILE A 81 7.97 3.43 3.27
N ALA A 82 9.23 3.18 3.67
CA ALA A 82 10.06 4.19 4.31
C ALA A 82 10.32 5.40 3.39
N ARG A 83 10.72 5.14 2.13
CA ARG A 83 10.92 6.18 1.11
C ARG A 83 9.67 7.02 0.87
N LEU A 84 8.49 6.40 0.84
CA LEU A 84 7.21 7.10 0.65
C LEU A 84 6.84 8.04 1.82
N HIS A 85 7.46 7.87 2.98
CA HIS A 85 7.33 8.78 4.13
C HIS A 85 8.48 9.79 4.22
N SER A 86 9.52 9.65 3.41
CA SER A 86 10.63 10.59 3.41
C SER A 86 10.17 11.95 2.88
N PRO A 87 10.64 13.06 3.47
CA PRO A 87 10.55 14.35 2.79
C PRO A 87 11.24 14.25 1.43
N ILE A 88 10.67 14.90 0.42
CA ILE A 88 11.31 15.05 -0.89
C ILE A 88 12.50 16.00 -0.69
N GLU A 89 13.71 15.53 -0.95
CA GLU A 89 14.90 16.38 -0.92
C GLU A 89 14.69 17.57 -1.88
N GLY A 90 14.70 18.80 -1.34
CA GLY A 90 14.49 20.03 -2.11
C GLY A 90 13.18 20.77 -1.83
N ALA A 91 12.25 20.21 -1.05
CA ALA A 91 11.17 20.98 -0.45
C ALA A 91 11.68 21.63 0.84
N SER A 92 12.37 22.77 0.70
CA SER A 92 12.70 23.62 1.85
C SER A 92 11.42 23.97 2.61
N GLN A 93 11.47 23.79 3.94
CA GLN A 93 10.49 24.36 4.87
C GLN A 93 10.55 25.89 4.86
#